data_AF-A0A9Q0W3G5-F1
#
_entry.id   AF-A0A9Q0W3G5-F1
#
_cell.length_a   1.000
_cell.length_b   1.000
_cell.length_c   1.000
_cell.angle_alpha   90.00
_cell.angle_beta   90.00
_cell.angle_gamma   90.00
#
_symmetry.space_group_name_H-M   'P 1'
#
loop_
_entity.id
_entity.type
_entity.pdbx_description
1 polymer ?
#
loop_
_entity_poly.entity_id
_entity_poly.type
_entity_poly.pdbx_seq_one_letter_code
_entity_poly.pdbx_strand_id
1 'polypeptide(L)'
;MAPAEVFTNNIVLVLFVIFLTMIPDVAGSVGVNWGTMATHQIPPHNVVQMLKENGFDKVKLFDADERIMAALIGTDIEVMLAIPNYMLHEMSQDPRAATAWVDENVTSWSYNGGVKIRYVAVGNEPFLQTYNGTYLHVTLPALTNIQRALDRAGLGSHVKATVPFNADIYYSPGSNPVPSAGDFRPDIRDLTVEVIQFLSGNDAPFTVNIYPFLSLYGDPNFPLDFAFFDGSKKPITDGDSVYTNAFDANLDTLMWSLDKAGYPDLQVLIGEVGWPTDGDKNANIQNAKRFNQGLIRHALSGNGTPKRKGKNIEVYLFSLIDENAKAIAPGSFERHWGIFEFDGKPKYGLDLLGLEQDKGLAPVEGVRYQLRRWCVLDPEATELAELPDSIDYACSQSDCTALGYGSSCNHLSAQGNASYAFNMYYQLHNQGYWDCDFSGLALVTDKDPSEDDCQFPVMIAYAHSRKRNGIFGILAGNLLFLLLLLLLLLLR
;
A
#
# COMPACT_ATOMS: atom_id res chain seq x y z
N MET A 1 -57.17 -37.28 24.30
CA MET A 1 -56.16 -37.76 23.32
C MET A 1 -56.21 -36.84 22.12
N ALA A 2 -55.41 -35.78 22.16
CA ALA A 2 -55.11 -34.89 21.04
C ALA A 2 -53.60 -35.02 20.79
N PRO A 3 -53.15 -34.95 19.52
CA PRO A 3 -52.04 -35.76 19.07
C PRO A 3 -50.69 -35.12 19.37
N ALA A 4 -49.75 -35.95 19.83
CA ALA A 4 -48.35 -35.62 20.06
C ALA A 4 -47.57 -35.27 18.76
N GLU A 5 -48.22 -35.29 17.59
CA GLU A 5 -47.58 -35.04 16.28
C GLU A 5 -47.37 -33.55 15.96
N VAL A 6 -48.11 -32.63 16.61
CA VAL A 6 -47.97 -31.19 16.34
C VAL A 6 -46.72 -30.60 17.00
N PHE A 7 -46.25 -31.17 18.10
CA PHE A 7 -45.07 -30.68 18.82
C PHE A 7 -43.75 -31.05 18.13
N THR A 8 -43.66 -32.21 17.51
CA THR A 8 -42.47 -32.67 16.78
C THR A 8 -42.23 -31.86 15.51
N ASN A 9 -43.28 -31.48 14.77
CA ASN A 9 -43.15 -30.67 13.56
C ASN A 9 -42.68 -29.24 13.84
N ASN A 10 -43.09 -28.63 14.96
CA ASN A 10 -42.63 -27.30 15.33
C ASN A 10 -41.15 -27.27 15.78
N ILE A 11 -40.66 -28.33 16.43
CA ILE A 11 -39.25 -28.45 16.83
C ILE A 11 -38.36 -28.65 15.59
N VAL A 12 -38.80 -29.46 14.62
CA VAL A 12 -38.08 -29.66 13.36
C VAL A 12 -38.03 -28.37 12.54
N LEU A 13 -39.13 -27.59 12.49
CA LEU A 13 -39.17 -26.31 11.78
C LEU A 13 -38.27 -25.25 12.43
N VAL A 14 -38.22 -25.19 13.77
CA VAL A 14 -37.32 -24.28 14.51
C VAL A 14 -35.85 -24.66 14.33
N LEU A 15 -35.51 -25.95 14.33
CA LEU A 15 -34.16 -26.42 14.02
C LEU A 15 -33.76 -26.15 12.57
N PHE A 16 -34.70 -26.22 11.63
CA PHE A 16 -34.46 -25.88 10.21
C PHE A 16 -34.26 -24.37 10.02
N VAL A 17 -34.98 -23.53 10.75
CA VAL A 17 -34.80 -22.06 10.74
C VAL A 17 -33.48 -21.67 11.40
N ILE A 18 -33.05 -22.35 12.47
CA ILE A 18 -31.74 -22.13 13.10
C ILE A 18 -30.59 -22.55 12.16
N PHE A 19 -30.77 -23.61 11.36
CA PHE A 19 -29.81 -24.01 10.33
C PHE A 19 -29.77 -23.04 9.13
N LEU A 20 -30.88 -22.36 8.81
CA LEU A 20 -30.92 -21.30 7.78
C LEU A 20 -30.38 -19.94 8.25
N THR A 21 -30.18 -19.74 9.55
CA THR A 21 -29.54 -18.53 10.11
C THR A 21 -28.04 -18.68 10.37
N MET A 22 -27.45 -19.84 10.13
CA MET A 22 -26.00 -19.97 9.97
C MET A 22 -25.65 -19.75 8.49
N ILE A 23 -25.84 -18.51 8.04
CA ILE A 23 -24.98 -18.00 6.97
C ILE A 23 -23.56 -18.14 7.56
N PRO A 24 -22.66 -18.91 6.95
CA PRO A 24 -21.27 -18.87 7.37
C PRO A 24 -20.87 -17.42 7.39
N ASP A 25 -20.35 -16.95 8.53
CA ASP A 25 -19.71 -15.64 8.64
C ASP A 25 -18.94 -15.41 7.34
N VAL A 26 -19.24 -14.30 6.65
CA VAL A 26 -18.67 -13.98 5.33
C VAL A 26 -17.20 -14.36 5.38
N ALA A 27 -16.81 -15.31 4.52
CA ALA A 27 -15.43 -15.73 4.37
C ALA A 27 -14.57 -14.47 4.37
N GLY A 28 -13.57 -14.41 5.25
CA GLY A 28 -12.77 -13.21 5.45
C GLY A 28 -12.39 -12.60 4.10
N SER A 29 -12.45 -11.28 4.02
CA SER A 29 -12.16 -10.52 2.81
C SER A 29 -10.87 -9.73 3.01
N VAL A 30 -10.08 -9.66 1.95
CA VAL A 30 -8.81 -8.94 1.93
C VAL A 30 -9.08 -7.49 1.55
N GLY A 31 -8.54 -6.55 2.32
CA GLY A 31 -8.54 -5.13 1.97
C GLY A 31 -7.45 -4.78 0.97
N VAL A 32 -7.46 -3.55 0.48
CA VAL A 32 -6.42 -3.04 -0.43
C VAL A 32 -6.06 -1.59 -0.16
N ASN A 33 -4.81 -1.24 -0.40
CA ASN A 33 -4.31 0.12 -0.34
C ASN A 33 -4.56 0.80 -1.69
N TRP A 34 -5.29 1.91 -1.69
CA TRP A 34 -5.48 2.74 -2.88
C TRP A 34 -4.62 4.01 -2.76
N GLY A 35 -3.42 3.91 -3.33
CA GLY A 35 -2.51 5.04 -3.49
C GLY A 35 -2.88 5.91 -4.69
N THR A 36 -2.56 7.20 -4.60
CA THR A 36 -2.94 8.22 -5.59
C THR A 36 -1.74 8.92 -6.21
N MET A 37 -0.51 8.45 -5.96
CA MET A 37 0.72 9.03 -6.52
C MET A 37 0.92 8.60 -7.98
N ALA A 38 -0.04 8.95 -8.83
CA ALA A 38 -0.01 8.75 -10.27
C ALA A 38 -0.18 10.08 -11.02
N THR A 39 0.56 10.26 -12.10
CA THR A 39 0.51 11.48 -12.94
C THR A 39 -0.78 11.59 -13.74
N HIS A 40 -1.35 10.45 -14.14
CA HIS A 40 -2.66 10.37 -14.78
C HIS A 40 -3.50 9.38 -14.01
N GLN A 41 -4.56 9.86 -13.37
CA GLN A 41 -5.39 9.05 -12.50
C GLN A 41 -6.64 8.58 -13.23
N ILE A 42 -7.01 7.33 -12.97
CA ILE A 42 -8.32 6.80 -13.31
C ILE A 42 -9.39 7.58 -12.51
N PRO A 43 -10.54 7.94 -13.11
CA PRO A 43 -11.63 8.55 -12.37
C PRO A 43 -12.04 7.71 -11.15
N PRO A 44 -12.19 8.31 -9.94
CA PRO A 44 -12.46 7.55 -8.72
C PRO A 44 -13.68 6.62 -8.78
N HIS A 45 -14.76 7.02 -9.47
CA HIS A 45 -15.95 6.17 -9.63
C HIS A 45 -15.66 4.86 -10.38
N ASN A 46 -14.77 4.90 -11.37
CA ASN A 46 -14.34 3.70 -12.10
C ASN A 46 -13.51 2.77 -11.21
N VAL A 47 -12.64 3.34 -10.38
CA VAL A 47 -11.85 2.56 -9.41
C VAL A 47 -12.76 1.94 -8.35
N VAL A 48 -13.73 2.67 -7.81
CA VAL A 48 -14.71 2.15 -6.86
C VAL A 48 -15.56 1.03 -7.48
N GLN A 49 -15.96 1.18 -8.74
CA GLN A 49 -16.67 0.11 -9.45
C GLN A 49 -15.79 -1.14 -9.59
N MET A 50 -14.51 -0.98 -9.96
CA MET A 50 -13.55 -2.08 -10.01
C MET A 50 -13.36 -2.75 -8.64
N LEU A 51 -13.28 -1.97 -7.55
CA LEU A 51 -13.18 -2.52 -6.19
C LEU A 51 -14.37 -3.44 -5.89
N LYS A 52 -15.59 -2.98 -6.19
CA LYS A 52 -16.83 -3.77 -5.98
C LYS A 52 -16.88 -5.03 -6.85
N GLU A 53 -16.50 -4.93 -8.12
CA GLU A 53 -16.51 -6.08 -9.05
C GLU A 53 -15.53 -7.18 -8.66
N ASN A 54 -14.39 -6.79 -8.08
CA ASN A 54 -13.39 -7.70 -7.54
C ASN A 54 -13.72 -8.19 -6.12
N GLY A 55 -14.77 -7.65 -5.48
CA GLY A 55 -15.20 -8.07 -4.14
C GLY A 55 -14.37 -7.50 -2.99
N PHE A 56 -13.61 -6.42 -3.22
CA PHE A 56 -12.98 -5.67 -2.13
C PHE A 56 -14.06 -4.98 -1.30
N ASP A 57 -14.02 -5.19 0.01
CA ASP A 57 -14.93 -4.56 0.97
C ASP A 57 -14.20 -3.66 1.97
N LYS A 58 -12.87 -3.53 1.85
CA LYS A 58 -12.03 -2.64 2.65
C LYS A 58 -11.02 -1.93 1.78
N VAL A 59 -10.84 -0.64 2.02
CA VAL A 59 -9.83 0.19 1.36
C VAL A 59 -9.09 1.06 2.37
N LYS A 60 -7.77 1.13 2.24
CA LYS A 60 -6.94 2.13 2.95
C LYS A 60 -6.56 3.25 1.98
N LEU A 61 -6.84 4.48 2.38
CA LEU A 61 -6.49 5.71 1.66
C LEU A 61 -5.37 6.43 2.40
N PHE A 62 -4.45 7.06 1.66
CA PHE A 62 -3.28 7.74 2.23
C PHE A 62 -3.50 9.25 2.51
N ASP A 63 -4.63 9.78 2.05
CA ASP A 63 -5.12 11.12 2.32
C ASP A 63 -6.66 11.18 2.21
N ALA A 64 -7.23 12.32 2.57
CA ALA A 64 -8.67 12.58 2.48
C ALA A 64 -9.06 13.28 1.17
N ASP A 65 -8.81 12.63 0.03
CA ASP A 65 -9.25 13.15 -1.28
C ASP A 65 -10.79 13.13 -1.40
N GLU A 66 -11.40 14.32 -1.39
CA GLU A 66 -12.85 14.52 -1.51
C GLU A 66 -13.48 13.77 -2.69
N ARG A 67 -12.76 13.65 -3.83
CA ARG A 67 -13.29 13.01 -5.04
C ARG A 67 -13.39 11.49 -4.85
N ILE A 68 -12.45 10.90 -4.12
CA ILE A 68 -12.47 9.48 -3.75
C ILE A 68 -13.56 9.25 -2.70
N MET A 69 -13.62 10.09 -1.67
CA MET A 69 -14.66 10.00 -0.64
C MET A 69 -16.07 10.11 -1.25
N ALA A 70 -16.28 11.04 -2.19
CA ALA A 70 -17.53 11.17 -2.92
C ALA A 70 -17.88 9.93 -3.75
N ALA A 71 -16.89 9.27 -4.38
CA ALA A 71 -17.11 8.05 -5.13
C ALA A 71 -17.46 6.85 -4.25
N LEU A 72 -17.06 6.85 -2.98
CA LEU A 72 -17.34 5.79 -2.00
C LEU A 72 -18.70 5.92 -1.30
N ILE A 73 -19.41 7.04 -1.47
CA ILE A 73 -20.75 7.26 -0.89
C ILE A 73 -21.68 6.11 -1.27
N GLY A 74 -22.40 5.59 -0.27
CA GLY A 74 -23.44 4.57 -0.45
C GLY A 74 -22.89 3.18 -0.79
N THR A 75 -21.57 2.99 -0.80
CA THR A 75 -20.95 1.66 -0.91
C THR A 75 -20.86 0.98 0.44
N ASP A 76 -20.70 -0.34 0.42
CA ASP A 76 -20.44 -1.12 1.64
C ASP A 76 -18.95 -1.23 1.99
N ILE A 77 -18.07 -0.57 1.22
CA ILE A 77 -16.62 -0.63 1.40
C ILE A 77 -16.22 0.16 2.64
N GLU A 78 -15.57 -0.52 3.59
CA GLU A 78 -15.01 0.07 4.79
C GLU A 78 -13.72 0.83 4.48
N VAL A 79 -13.54 2.01 5.08
CA VAL A 79 -12.43 2.91 4.78
C VAL A 79 -11.54 3.11 6.00
N MET A 80 -10.24 2.84 5.83
CA MET A 80 -9.18 3.37 6.68
C MET A 80 -8.64 4.66 6.05
N LEU A 81 -8.91 5.81 6.67
CA LEU A 81 -8.56 7.13 6.15
C LEU A 81 -7.30 7.65 6.82
N ALA A 82 -6.22 7.85 6.09
CA ALA A 82 -4.97 8.30 6.67
C ALA A 82 -4.84 9.83 6.78
N ILE A 83 -4.12 10.23 7.81
CA ILE A 83 -3.59 11.57 8.04
C ILE A 83 -2.12 11.56 7.61
N PRO A 84 -1.72 12.38 6.63
CA PRO A 84 -0.32 12.47 6.23
C PRO A 84 0.61 12.91 7.37
N ASN A 85 1.85 12.38 7.37
CA ASN A 85 2.84 12.66 8.42
C ASN A 85 3.10 14.16 8.66
N TYR A 86 3.05 14.99 7.61
CA TYR A 86 3.29 16.43 7.74
C TYR A 86 2.24 17.16 8.61
N MET A 87 1.06 16.57 8.82
CA MET A 87 0.00 17.14 9.66
C MET A 87 0.15 16.78 11.14
N LEU A 88 0.98 15.79 11.49
CA LEU A 88 1.10 15.27 12.86
C LEU A 88 1.53 16.36 13.84
N HIS A 89 2.46 17.23 13.45
CA HIS A 89 2.93 18.30 14.31
C HIS A 89 1.79 19.26 14.69
N GLU A 90 1.00 19.74 13.72
CA GLU A 90 -0.14 20.62 13.97
C GLU A 90 -1.20 19.95 14.85
N MET A 91 -1.58 18.71 14.51
CA MET A 91 -2.59 17.95 15.27
C MET A 91 -2.14 17.59 16.68
N SER A 92 -0.82 17.45 16.90
CA SER A 92 -0.27 17.21 18.23
C SER A 92 -0.38 18.44 19.14
N GLN A 93 -0.29 19.64 18.56
CA GLN A 93 -0.18 20.91 19.31
C GLN A 93 -1.54 21.61 19.51
N ASP A 94 -2.41 21.62 18.50
CA ASP A 94 -3.73 22.24 18.58
C ASP A 94 -4.85 21.18 18.46
N PRO A 95 -5.50 20.80 19.58
CA PRO A 95 -6.65 19.89 19.54
C PRO A 95 -7.80 20.39 18.65
N ARG A 96 -7.89 21.69 18.36
CA ARG A 96 -8.89 22.23 17.42
C ARG A 96 -8.54 21.90 15.98
N ALA A 97 -7.26 21.78 15.62
CA ALA A 97 -6.86 21.31 14.29
C ALA A 97 -7.29 19.85 14.09
N ALA A 98 -7.10 19.00 15.10
CA ALA A 98 -7.61 17.62 15.07
C ALA A 98 -9.15 17.56 14.98
N THR A 99 -9.84 18.43 15.72
CA THR A 99 -11.32 18.52 15.66
C THR A 99 -11.79 18.98 14.28
N ALA A 100 -11.20 20.03 13.72
CA ALA A 100 -11.54 20.53 12.39
C ALA A 100 -11.29 19.48 11.31
N TRP A 101 -10.17 18.75 11.39
CA TRP A 101 -9.86 17.67 10.45
C TRP A 101 -10.88 16.53 10.55
N VAL A 102 -11.26 16.11 11.77
CA VAL A 102 -12.29 15.08 11.96
C VAL A 102 -13.65 15.56 11.44
N ASP A 103 -14.04 16.80 11.72
CA ASP A 103 -15.30 17.36 11.24
C ASP A 103 -15.37 17.38 9.70
N GLU A 104 -14.29 17.82 9.05
CA GLU A 104 -14.21 17.96 7.59
C GLU A 104 -14.06 16.62 6.87
N ASN A 105 -13.28 15.67 7.41
CA ASN A 105 -12.85 14.47 6.69
C ASN A 105 -13.50 13.17 7.20
N VAL A 106 -14.15 13.20 8.36
CA VAL A 106 -14.82 12.02 8.92
C VAL A 106 -16.29 12.29 9.16
N THR A 107 -16.63 13.29 9.98
CA THR A 107 -18.02 13.59 10.35
C THR A 107 -18.88 13.96 9.15
N SER A 108 -18.36 14.80 8.24
CA SER A 108 -19.06 15.24 7.02
C SER A 108 -19.47 14.09 6.09
N TRP A 109 -18.75 12.97 6.13
CA TRP A 109 -18.99 11.78 5.31
C TRP A 109 -19.76 10.68 6.05
N SER A 110 -19.90 10.78 7.38
CA SER A 110 -20.46 9.76 8.26
C SER A 110 -21.97 9.97 8.53
N TYR A 111 -22.76 10.16 7.47
CA TYR A 111 -24.23 10.24 7.54
C TYR A 111 -24.87 8.94 7.01
N ASN A 112 -26.19 8.79 7.18
CA ASN A 112 -26.90 7.60 6.67
C ASN A 112 -26.80 7.53 5.13
N GLY A 113 -26.18 6.46 4.61
CA GLY A 113 -25.85 6.31 3.19
C GLY A 113 -24.55 7.01 2.76
N GLY A 114 -23.77 7.54 3.70
CA GLY A 114 -22.45 8.12 3.47
C GLY A 114 -21.34 7.07 3.31
N VAL A 115 -20.10 7.45 3.64
CA VAL A 115 -18.93 6.58 3.55
C VAL A 115 -18.76 5.78 4.84
N LYS A 116 -18.46 4.49 4.75
CA LYS A 116 -18.22 3.62 5.92
C LYS A 116 -16.79 3.74 6.45
N ILE A 117 -16.48 4.83 7.12
CA ILE A 117 -15.16 5.00 7.74
C ILE A 117 -15.06 4.10 8.98
N ARG A 118 -14.00 3.32 9.11
CA ARG A 118 -13.72 2.43 10.26
C ARG A 118 -12.51 2.85 11.05
N TYR A 119 -11.49 3.33 10.36
CA TYR A 119 -10.23 3.67 11.00
C TYR A 119 -9.73 5.02 10.50
N VAL A 120 -9.11 5.77 11.40
CA VAL A 120 -8.28 6.92 11.04
C VAL A 120 -6.83 6.54 11.30
N ALA A 121 -6.04 6.44 10.24
CA ALA A 121 -4.61 6.13 10.33
C ALA A 121 -3.81 7.42 10.58
N VAL A 122 -3.38 7.65 11.81
CA VAL A 122 -2.69 8.87 12.25
C VAL A 122 -1.21 8.78 11.89
N GLY A 123 -0.87 9.23 10.68
CA GLY A 123 0.45 9.06 10.08
C GLY A 123 0.58 7.76 9.27
N ASN A 124 1.71 7.61 8.60
CA ASN A 124 2.15 6.37 7.99
C ASN A 124 3.62 6.13 8.33
N GLU A 125 3.88 5.09 9.10
CA GLU A 125 5.20 4.68 9.59
C GLU A 125 6.01 5.83 10.25
N PRO A 126 5.42 6.60 11.19
CA PRO A 126 6.05 7.81 11.72
C PRO A 126 7.36 7.53 12.47
N PHE A 127 7.60 6.27 12.87
CA PHE A 127 8.78 5.85 13.63
C PHE A 127 9.88 5.22 12.75
N LEU A 128 9.74 5.30 11.42
CA LEU A 128 10.81 4.91 10.50
C LEU A 128 12.10 5.63 10.84
N GLN A 129 13.21 4.88 10.83
CA GLN A 129 14.53 5.43 11.10
C GLN A 129 14.92 6.54 10.11
N THR A 130 14.44 6.47 8.87
CA THR A 130 14.72 7.47 7.82
C THR A 130 14.17 8.85 8.13
N TYR A 131 13.17 8.96 9.01
CA TYR A 131 12.67 10.25 9.49
C TYR A 131 13.52 10.86 10.60
N ASN A 132 14.58 10.18 11.06
CA ASN A 132 15.54 10.68 12.05
C ASN A 132 14.85 11.30 13.29
N GLY A 133 13.82 10.62 13.79
CA GLY A 133 13.09 11.04 14.98
C GLY A 133 12.03 12.13 14.80
N THR A 134 11.85 12.68 13.59
CA THR A 134 10.99 13.84 13.30
C THR A 134 9.57 13.72 13.89
N TYR A 135 8.97 12.53 13.84
CA TYR A 135 7.59 12.34 14.26
C TYR A 135 7.41 11.67 15.63
N LEU A 136 8.49 11.21 16.29
CA LEU A 136 8.40 10.40 17.52
C LEU A 136 7.51 11.05 18.59
N HIS A 137 7.84 12.28 19.00
CA HIS A 137 7.17 12.95 20.11
C HIS A 137 5.83 13.62 19.75
N VAL A 138 5.46 13.65 18.46
CA VAL A 138 4.20 14.25 18.00
C VAL A 138 3.12 13.21 17.67
N THR A 139 3.51 11.95 17.42
CA THR A 139 2.57 10.88 17.05
C THR A 139 1.54 10.60 18.15
N LEU A 140 1.97 10.33 19.39
CA LEU A 140 1.02 10.00 20.47
C LEU A 140 0.07 11.16 20.81
N PRO A 141 0.52 12.42 20.94
CA PRO A 141 -0.42 13.53 21.15
C PRO A 141 -1.38 13.74 19.96
N ALA A 142 -0.92 13.58 18.71
CA ALA A 142 -1.79 13.67 17.54
C ALA A 142 -2.86 12.56 17.55
N LEU A 143 -2.45 11.30 17.79
CA LEU A 143 -3.34 10.15 17.95
C LEU A 143 -4.39 10.40 19.03
N THR A 144 -3.95 10.93 20.17
CA THR A 144 -4.83 11.27 21.30
C THR A 144 -5.86 12.33 20.93
N ASN A 145 -5.43 13.40 20.25
CA ASN A 145 -6.32 14.49 19.86
C ASN A 145 -7.34 14.04 18.80
N ILE A 146 -6.93 13.19 17.85
CA ILE A 146 -7.83 12.63 16.83
C ILE A 146 -8.87 11.70 17.45
N GLN A 147 -8.48 10.75 18.31
CA GLN A 147 -9.45 9.87 18.98
C GLN A 147 -10.45 10.68 19.82
N ARG A 148 -9.98 11.68 20.58
CA ARG A 148 -10.88 12.57 21.34
C ARG A 148 -11.84 13.35 20.46
N ALA A 149 -11.40 13.78 19.28
CA ALA A 149 -12.27 14.46 18.31
C ALA A 149 -13.35 13.50 17.78
N LEU A 150 -12.98 12.25 17.46
CA LEU A 150 -13.93 11.20 17.08
C LEU A 150 -14.95 10.91 18.20
N ASP A 151 -14.50 10.83 19.46
CA ASP A 151 -15.39 10.62 20.61
C ASP A 151 -16.38 11.78 20.78
N ARG A 152 -15.90 13.02 20.66
CA ARG A 152 -16.75 14.24 20.75
C ARG A 152 -17.76 14.35 19.61
N ALA A 153 -17.40 13.87 18.42
CA ALA A 153 -18.31 13.77 17.28
C ALA A 153 -19.33 12.63 17.43
N GLY A 154 -19.22 11.80 18.48
CA GLY A 154 -20.09 10.63 18.70
C GLY A 154 -19.75 9.42 17.82
N LEU A 155 -18.58 9.44 17.17
CA LEU A 155 -18.13 8.40 16.23
C LEU A 155 -17.17 7.39 16.86
N GLY A 156 -16.53 7.73 17.98
CA GLY A 156 -15.47 6.93 18.62
C GLY A 156 -15.83 5.50 19.05
N SER A 157 -17.12 5.15 19.07
CA SER A 157 -17.59 3.78 19.28
C SER A 157 -17.44 2.88 18.05
N HIS A 158 -17.37 3.44 16.84
CA HIS A 158 -17.31 2.70 15.57
C HIS A 158 -16.16 3.13 14.65
N VAL A 159 -15.56 4.30 14.89
CA VAL A 159 -14.37 4.80 14.19
C VAL A 159 -13.23 4.90 15.19
N LYS A 160 -12.14 4.16 14.96
CA LYS A 160 -10.97 4.13 15.85
C LYS A 160 -9.75 4.77 15.20
N ALA A 161 -9.03 5.59 15.95
CA ALA A 161 -7.74 6.10 15.52
C ALA A 161 -6.65 5.05 15.79
N THR A 162 -5.80 4.79 14.79
CA THR A 162 -4.66 3.85 14.87
C THR A 162 -3.40 4.51 14.29
N VAL A 163 -2.24 3.87 14.42
CA VAL A 163 -1.00 4.31 13.78
C VAL A 163 -0.45 3.12 12.99
N PRO A 164 -0.36 3.20 11.65
CA PRO A 164 0.37 2.23 10.84
C PRO A 164 1.87 2.37 11.12
N PHE A 165 2.47 1.34 11.71
CA PHE A 165 3.90 1.27 11.96
C PHE A 165 4.60 0.39 10.92
N ASN A 166 5.84 0.72 10.54
CA ASN A 166 6.68 -0.22 9.82
C ASN A 166 7.11 -1.35 10.76
N ALA A 167 7.32 -2.57 10.23
CA ALA A 167 7.88 -3.68 11.01
C ALA A 167 9.30 -3.43 11.56
N ASP A 168 9.99 -2.36 11.16
CA ASP A 168 11.30 -1.98 11.68
C ASP A 168 11.28 -1.58 13.16
N ILE A 169 10.11 -1.30 13.77
CA ILE A 169 10.00 -0.85 15.17
C ILE A 169 10.18 -1.97 16.19
N TYR A 170 10.23 -3.23 15.75
CA TYR A 170 10.52 -4.41 16.57
C TYR A 170 11.54 -5.30 15.88
N TYR A 171 12.21 -6.13 16.67
CA TYR A 171 13.27 -7.00 16.16
C TYR A 171 13.47 -8.22 17.04
N SER A 172 13.99 -9.29 16.45
CA SER A 172 14.63 -10.37 17.21
C SER A 172 16.12 -10.03 17.37
N PRO A 173 16.70 -10.11 18.58
CA PRO A 173 18.12 -9.87 18.77
C PRO A 173 18.99 -10.79 17.91
N GLY A 174 20.08 -10.27 17.32
CA GLY A 174 20.98 -11.09 16.48
C GLY A 174 21.64 -12.26 17.23
N SER A 175 21.73 -12.20 18.56
CA SER A 175 22.18 -13.31 19.42
C SER A 175 21.16 -14.43 19.58
N ASN A 176 19.88 -14.17 19.32
CA ASN A 176 18.78 -15.12 19.37
C ASN A 176 17.70 -14.74 18.32
N PRO A 177 17.96 -14.98 17.02
CA PRO A 177 17.14 -14.46 15.93
C PRO A 177 15.88 -15.31 15.70
N VAL A 178 15.04 -15.44 16.73
CA VAL A 178 13.77 -16.17 16.70
C VAL A 178 12.61 -15.26 17.13
N PRO A 179 11.36 -15.50 16.67
CA PRO A 179 10.23 -14.63 16.98
C PRO A 179 9.95 -14.45 18.49
N SER A 180 10.08 -15.49 19.31
CA SER A 180 9.89 -15.41 20.77
C SER A 180 10.88 -14.47 21.48
N ALA A 181 12.02 -14.22 20.86
CA ALA A 181 12.99 -13.25 21.34
C ALA A 181 12.60 -11.81 21.03
N GLY A 182 11.57 -11.57 20.21
CA GLY A 182 11.13 -10.27 19.74
C GLY A 182 10.90 -9.23 20.84
N ASP A 183 11.39 -8.01 20.65
CA ASP A 183 11.06 -6.84 21.48
C ASP A 183 11.00 -5.59 20.59
N PHE A 184 10.39 -4.52 21.10
CA PHE A 184 10.44 -3.22 20.43
C PHE A 184 11.86 -2.65 20.49
N ARG A 185 12.25 -1.88 19.47
CA ARG A 185 13.60 -1.29 19.42
C ARG A 185 13.85 -0.44 20.68
N PRO A 186 15.02 -0.56 21.34
CA PRO A 186 15.25 0.10 22.63
C PRO A 186 15.14 1.63 22.58
N ASP A 187 15.48 2.25 21.46
CA ASP A 187 15.47 3.71 21.26
C ASP A 187 14.06 4.31 21.23
N ILE A 188 13.04 3.52 20.91
CA ILE A 188 11.64 3.95 20.82
C ILE A 188 10.68 3.11 21.67
N ARG A 189 11.21 2.17 22.46
CA ARG A 189 10.42 1.15 23.19
C ARG A 189 9.37 1.79 24.09
N ASP A 190 9.78 2.69 24.97
CA ASP A 190 8.87 3.28 25.96
C ASP A 190 7.74 4.08 25.29
N LEU A 191 8.10 4.89 24.29
CA LEU A 191 7.14 5.63 23.48
C LEU A 191 6.17 4.71 22.71
N THR A 192 6.67 3.60 22.18
CA THR A 192 5.83 2.61 21.49
C THR A 192 4.86 1.95 22.46
N VAL A 193 5.31 1.62 23.67
CA VAL A 193 4.46 1.07 24.74
C VAL A 193 3.39 2.08 25.19
N GLU A 194 3.70 3.38 25.25
CA GLU A 194 2.70 4.42 25.52
C GLU A 194 1.62 4.50 24.43
N VAL A 195 2.00 4.36 23.15
CA VAL A 195 1.03 4.27 22.05
C VAL A 195 0.18 3.01 22.16
N ILE A 196 0.79 1.86 22.44
CA ILE A 196 0.08 0.58 22.64
C ILE A 196 -0.93 0.70 23.80
N GLN A 197 -0.52 1.29 24.92
CA GLN A 197 -1.40 1.55 26.06
C GLN A 197 -2.60 2.41 25.66
N PHE A 198 -2.35 3.47 24.87
CA PHE A 198 -3.41 4.33 24.36
C PHE A 198 -4.37 3.56 23.45
N LEU A 199 -3.86 2.79 22.49
CA LEU A 199 -4.68 2.00 21.57
C LEU A 199 -5.54 0.98 22.33
N SER A 200 -4.92 0.22 23.24
CA SER A 200 -5.63 -0.76 24.06
C SER A 200 -6.70 -0.12 24.95
N GLY A 201 -6.44 1.07 25.51
CA GLY A 201 -7.40 1.77 26.35
C GLY A 201 -8.61 2.35 25.60
N ASN A 202 -8.54 2.40 24.26
CA ASN A 202 -9.60 2.93 23.40
C ASN A 202 -10.23 1.84 22.50
N ASP A 203 -9.94 0.56 22.73
CA ASP A 203 -10.34 -0.56 21.87
C ASP A 203 -9.96 -0.34 20.39
N ALA A 204 -8.78 0.26 20.17
CA ALA A 204 -8.23 0.52 18.85
C ALA A 204 -7.16 -0.53 18.49
N PRO A 205 -7.07 -0.95 17.22
CA PRO A 205 -6.07 -1.92 16.81
C PRO A 205 -4.69 -1.31 16.69
N PHE A 206 -3.67 -2.15 16.83
CA PHE A 206 -2.30 -1.87 16.38
C PHE A 206 -2.19 -2.17 14.89
N THR A 207 -1.79 -1.19 14.08
CA THR A 207 -1.62 -1.39 12.63
C THR A 207 -0.14 -1.51 12.29
N VAL A 208 0.22 -2.54 11.52
CA VAL A 208 1.61 -2.77 11.10
C VAL A 208 1.71 -3.03 9.61
N ASN A 209 2.77 -2.53 8.99
CA ASN A 209 3.12 -2.76 7.60
C ASN A 209 4.26 -3.79 7.55
N ILE A 210 4.06 -4.89 6.82
CA ILE A 210 5.00 -6.02 6.77
C ILE A 210 5.38 -6.30 5.31
N TYR A 211 6.69 -6.26 5.02
CA TYR A 211 7.20 -6.40 3.66
C TYR A 211 8.34 -7.42 3.57
N PRO A 212 8.04 -8.73 3.42
CA PRO A 212 9.07 -9.76 3.26
C PRO A 212 9.99 -9.52 2.05
N PHE A 213 9.50 -8.87 0.99
CA PHE A 213 10.29 -8.43 -0.15
C PHE A 213 11.52 -7.59 0.26
N LEU A 214 11.37 -6.69 1.24
CA LEU A 214 12.47 -5.81 1.68
C LEU A 214 13.61 -6.60 2.34
N SER A 215 13.34 -7.77 2.94
CA SER A 215 14.40 -8.64 3.47
C SER A 215 15.26 -9.24 2.34
N LEU A 216 14.65 -9.60 1.20
CA LEU A 216 15.39 -10.05 0.01
C LEU A 216 16.15 -8.93 -0.68
N TYR A 217 15.57 -7.74 -0.70
CA TYR A 217 16.22 -6.55 -1.27
C TYR A 217 17.44 -6.14 -0.44
N GLY A 218 17.32 -6.15 0.90
CA GLY A 218 18.37 -5.73 1.82
C GLY A 218 19.46 -6.77 2.11
N ASP A 219 19.17 -8.07 1.98
CA ASP A 219 20.15 -9.15 2.21
C ASP A 219 20.18 -10.16 1.05
N PRO A 220 21.26 -10.20 0.24
CA PRO A 220 21.39 -11.16 -0.86
C PRO A 220 21.48 -12.63 -0.42
N ASN A 221 21.69 -12.90 0.88
CA ASN A 221 21.73 -14.24 1.44
C ASN A 221 20.40 -14.67 2.08
N PHE A 222 19.39 -13.79 2.09
CA PHE A 222 18.09 -14.12 2.62
C PHE A 222 17.50 -15.32 1.86
N PRO A 223 16.95 -16.35 2.55
CA PRO A 223 16.42 -17.53 1.86
C PRO A 223 15.19 -17.17 1.01
N LEU A 224 15.33 -17.25 -0.32
CA LEU A 224 14.28 -16.87 -1.27
C LEU A 224 12.94 -17.56 -0.98
N ASP A 225 12.97 -18.87 -0.75
CA ASP A 225 11.80 -19.68 -0.42
C ASP A 225 11.12 -19.25 0.88
N PHE A 226 11.88 -18.78 1.87
CA PHE A 226 11.33 -18.27 3.13
C PHE A 226 10.53 -16.97 2.97
N ALA A 227 10.71 -16.22 1.89
CA ALA A 227 9.91 -15.02 1.64
C ALA A 227 8.45 -15.34 1.21
N PHE A 228 8.15 -16.60 0.88
CA PHE A 228 6.85 -17.03 0.33
C PHE A 228 6.15 -18.04 1.26
N PHE A 229 4.92 -18.41 0.91
CA PHE A 229 4.02 -19.23 1.72
C PHE A 229 3.97 -20.72 1.33
N ASP A 230 4.83 -21.16 0.41
CA ASP A 230 4.91 -22.55 -0.08
C ASP A 230 5.90 -23.42 0.71
N GLY A 231 6.38 -22.91 1.84
CA GLY A 231 7.33 -23.57 2.72
C GLY A 231 8.77 -23.15 2.46
N SER A 232 9.65 -23.48 3.41
CA SER A 232 11.06 -23.11 3.35
C SER A 232 11.96 -24.30 3.67
N LYS A 233 13.07 -24.40 2.94
CA LYS A 233 14.17 -25.35 3.23
C LYS A 233 14.99 -24.92 4.46
N LYS A 234 14.88 -23.66 4.86
CA LYS A 234 15.54 -23.08 6.04
C LYS A 234 14.48 -22.47 6.96
N PRO A 235 13.58 -23.28 7.56
CA PRO A 235 12.61 -22.77 8.51
C PRO A 235 13.30 -22.27 9.78
N ILE A 236 12.64 -21.38 10.51
CA ILE A 236 13.09 -20.95 11.84
C ILE A 236 12.37 -21.81 12.87
N THR A 237 13.14 -22.53 13.69
CA THR A 237 12.61 -23.27 14.85
C THR A 237 12.76 -22.44 16.11
N ASP A 238 11.65 -22.24 16.81
CA ASP A 238 11.54 -21.41 18.01
C ASP A 238 10.77 -22.18 19.09
N GLY A 239 11.50 -22.95 19.90
CA GLY A 239 10.90 -23.95 20.78
C GLY A 239 10.07 -24.97 20.00
N ASP A 240 8.79 -25.08 20.32
CA ASP A 240 7.84 -25.97 19.62
C ASP A 240 7.23 -25.34 18.35
N SER A 241 7.52 -24.07 18.08
CA SER A 241 7.02 -23.36 16.89
C SER A 241 8.00 -23.50 15.73
N VAL A 242 7.45 -23.71 14.53
CA VAL A 242 8.23 -23.75 13.29
C VAL A 242 7.64 -22.74 12.32
N TYR A 243 8.46 -21.77 11.94
CA TYR A 243 8.10 -20.76 10.96
C TYR A 243 8.65 -21.17 9.61
N THR A 244 7.76 -21.33 8.64
CA THR A 244 8.10 -21.75 7.28
C THR A 244 8.10 -20.60 6.29
N ASN A 245 7.64 -19.41 6.71
CA ASN A 245 7.62 -18.18 5.93
C ASN A 245 7.97 -16.96 6.79
N ALA A 246 8.46 -15.91 6.15
CA ALA A 246 8.94 -14.69 6.78
C ALA A 246 7.80 -13.82 7.32
N PHE A 247 6.60 -13.89 6.73
CA PHE A 247 5.44 -13.14 7.18
C PHE A 247 5.01 -13.58 8.59
N ASP A 248 4.84 -14.89 8.81
CA ASP A 248 4.50 -15.45 10.12
C ASP A 248 5.57 -15.17 11.16
N ALA A 249 6.84 -15.34 10.78
CA ALA A 249 7.96 -15.05 11.67
C ALA A 249 7.96 -13.58 12.10
N ASN A 250 7.74 -12.65 11.15
CA ASN A 250 7.71 -11.22 11.44
C ASN A 250 6.49 -10.83 12.30
N LEU A 251 5.30 -11.33 11.95
CA LEU A 251 4.07 -11.06 12.71
C LEU A 251 4.17 -11.62 14.13
N ASP A 252 4.70 -12.83 14.32
CA ASP A 252 4.86 -13.37 15.66
C ASP A 252 5.95 -12.68 16.48
N THR A 253 6.99 -12.09 15.84
CA THR A 253 7.92 -11.19 16.53
C THR A 253 7.19 -9.99 17.13
N LEU A 254 6.26 -9.37 16.38
CA LEU A 254 5.40 -8.31 16.92
C LEU A 254 4.52 -8.85 18.06
N MET A 255 3.88 -10.00 17.86
CA MET A 255 2.99 -10.56 18.86
C MET A 255 3.71 -10.90 20.18
N TRP A 256 4.95 -11.38 20.12
CA TRP A 256 5.79 -11.57 21.31
C TRP A 256 6.24 -10.26 21.93
N SER A 257 6.51 -9.23 21.11
CA SER A 257 6.84 -7.89 21.61
C SER A 257 5.65 -7.25 22.35
N LEU A 258 4.43 -7.40 21.83
CA LEU A 258 3.19 -6.97 22.49
C LEU A 258 2.95 -7.70 23.81
N ASP A 259 3.21 -9.01 23.85
CA ASP A 259 3.13 -9.84 25.06
C ASP A 259 4.08 -9.32 26.15
N LYS A 260 5.35 -9.06 25.80
CA LYS A 260 6.35 -8.46 26.71
C LYS A 260 5.99 -7.04 27.14
N ALA A 261 5.28 -6.29 26.31
CA ALA A 261 4.74 -4.98 26.65
C ALA A 261 3.50 -5.04 27.56
N GLY A 262 2.93 -6.24 27.78
CA GLY A 262 1.75 -6.45 28.63
C GLY A 262 0.41 -6.39 27.90
N TYR A 263 0.39 -6.44 26.57
CA TYR A 263 -0.81 -6.32 25.73
C TYR A 263 -0.98 -7.49 24.75
N PRO A 264 -1.02 -8.76 25.23
CA PRO A 264 -1.07 -9.95 24.37
C PRO A 264 -2.35 -10.07 23.52
N ASP A 265 -3.44 -9.45 23.97
CA ASP A 265 -4.76 -9.52 23.34
C ASP A 265 -5.05 -8.37 22.38
N LEU A 266 -4.13 -7.39 22.24
CA LEU A 266 -4.33 -6.27 21.33
C LEU A 266 -4.59 -6.77 19.90
N GLN A 267 -5.64 -6.23 19.28
CA GLN A 267 -5.95 -6.53 17.89
C GLN A 267 -4.84 -5.96 17.01
N VAL A 268 -4.42 -6.74 16.01
CA VAL A 268 -3.42 -6.32 15.03
C VAL A 268 -4.04 -6.33 13.65
N LEU A 269 -3.82 -5.26 12.89
CA LEU A 269 -4.17 -5.14 11.47
C LEU A 269 -2.88 -5.09 10.66
N ILE A 270 -2.84 -5.81 9.54
CA ILE A 270 -1.75 -5.65 8.58
C ILE A 270 -2.15 -4.53 7.61
N GLY A 271 -1.67 -3.32 7.86
CA GLY A 271 -2.04 -2.11 7.11
C GLY A 271 -1.47 -2.08 5.69
N GLU A 272 -0.34 -2.73 5.46
CA GLU A 272 0.29 -2.86 4.15
C GLU A 272 1.09 -4.17 4.09
N VAL A 273 0.90 -4.93 3.02
CA VAL A 273 1.69 -6.11 2.69
C VAL A 273 1.53 -6.41 1.20
N GLY A 274 2.62 -6.73 0.51
CA GLY A 274 2.56 -7.02 -0.92
C GLY A 274 3.91 -7.40 -1.51
N TRP A 275 4.00 -7.35 -2.83
CA TRP A 275 5.22 -7.65 -3.55
C TRP A 275 5.25 -6.90 -4.89
N PRO A 276 6.33 -6.15 -5.20
CA PRO A 276 6.42 -5.36 -6.42
C PRO A 276 6.68 -6.24 -7.65
N THR A 277 6.27 -5.77 -8.83
CA THR A 277 6.34 -6.58 -10.06
C THR A 277 7.45 -6.16 -11.01
N ASP A 278 8.18 -5.10 -10.70
CA ASP A 278 9.25 -4.57 -11.55
C ASP A 278 10.18 -3.67 -10.70
N GLY A 279 11.29 -3.20 -11.27
CA GLY A 279 12.24 -2.30 -10.61
C GLY A 279 13.30 -2.99 -9.73
N ASP A 280 13.32 -4.32 -9.68
CA ASP A 280 14.35 -5.15 -9.05
C ASP A 280 14.31 -6.59 -9.60
N LYS A 281 15.43 -7.31 -9.62
CA LYS A 281 15.50 -8.71 -10.08
C LYS A 281 14.50 -9.67 -9.42
N ASN A 282 14.12 -9.42 -8.16
CA ASN A 282 13.14 -10.22 -7.42
C ASN A 282 11.73 -9.62 -7.50
N ALA A 283 11.59 -8.39 -7.99
CA ALA A 283 10.33 -7.73 -8.27
C ALA A 283 9.89 -8.09 -9.69
N ASN A 284 9.08 -9.14 -9.82
CA ASN A 284 8.58 -9.62 -11.11
C ASN A 284 7.18 -10.21 -10.95
N ILE A 285 6.45 -10.28 -12.06
CA ILE A 285 5.06 -10.77 -12.10
C ILE A 285 4.91 -12.17 -11.47
N GLN A 286 5.88 -13.07 -11.68
CA GLN A 286 5.82 -14.44 -11.17
C GLN A 286 5.91 -14.47 -9.64
N ASN A 287 6.88 -13.76 -9.06
CA ASN A 287 7.05 -13.65 -7.62
C ASN A 287 5.89 -12.88 -6.98
N ALA A 288 5.42 -11.80 -7.59
CA ALA A 288 4.30 -11.03 -7.06
C ALA A 288 3.01 -11.86 -7.01
N LYS A 289 2.71 -12.64 -8.07
CA LYS A 289 1.60 -13.58 -8.06
C LYS A 289 1.78 -14.66 -6.99
N ARG A 290 2.97 -15.28 -6.90
CA ARG A 290 3.27 -16.33 -5.91
C ARG A 290 3.08 -15.82 -4.48
N PHE A 291 3.59 -14.63 -4.18
CA PHE A 291 3.51 -14.02 -2.86
C PHE A 291 2.06 -13.62 -2.53
N ASN A 292 1.43 -12.80 -3.36
CA ASN A 292 0.10 -12.26 -3.07
C ASN A 292 -0.96 -13.35 -3.00
N GLN A 293 -0.92 -14.36 -3.89
CA GLN A 293 -1.84 -15.50 -3.80
C GLN A 293 -1.56 -16.37 -2.56
N GLY A 294 -0.29 -16.54 -2.19
CA GLY A 294 0.11 -17.24 -0.97
C GLY A 294 -0.41 -16.54 0.29
N LEU A 295 -0.25 -15.21 0.35
CA LEU A 295 -0.72 -14.36 1.43
C LEU A 295 -2.25 -14.44 1.56
N ILE A 296 -3.00 -14.26 0.47
CA ILE A 296 -4.47 -14.31 0.49
C ILE A 296 -4.93 -15.67 1.02
N ARG A 297 -4.39 -16.78 0.49
CA ARG A 297 -4.73 -18.12 0.98
C ARG A 297 -4.40 -18.30 2.46
N HIS A 298 -3.23 -17.83 2.89
CA HIS A 298 -2.81 -17.93 4.29
C HIS A 298 -3.73 -17.12 5.21
N ALA A 299 -3.95 -15.84 4.92
CA ALA A 299 -4.77 -14.93 5.71
C ALA A 299 -6.23 -15.41 5.85
N LEU A 300 -6.79 -15.98 4.77
CA LEU A 300 -8.16 -16.48 4.72
C LEU A 300 -8.33 -17.93 5.17
N SER A 301 -7.23 -18.67 5.40
CA SER A 301 -7.30 -20.07 5.83
C SER A 301 -7.87 -20.27 7.24
N GLY A 302 -7.88 -19.22 8.06
CA GLY A 302 -8.22 -19.29 9.48
C GLY A 302 -7.18 -19.99 10.36
N ASN A 303 -6.05 -20.44 9.79
CA ASN A 303 -4.99 -21.09 10.56
C ASN A 303 -4.25 -20.12 11.48
N GLY A 304 -4.16 -18.85 11.10
CA GLY A 304 -3.34 -17.84 11.77
C GLY A 304 -1.84 -18.19 11.73
N THR A 305 -1.10 -17.69 12.72
CA THR A 305 0.35 -17.89 12.85
C THR A 305 0.68 -18.98 13.89
N PRO A 306 1.94 -19.46 13.97
CA PRO A 306 2.36 -20.40 15.01
C PRO A 306 2.02 -19.96 16.45
N LYS A 307 2.17 -18.68 16.81
CA LYS A 307 1.77 -18.12 18.13
C LYS A 307 0.27 -17.88 18.23
N ARG A 308 -0.41 -17.48 17.14
CA ARG A 308 -1.86 -17.18 17.12
C ARG A 308 -2.65 -18.13 16.23
N LYS A 309 -2.70 -19.40 16.63
CA LYS A 309 -3.45 -20.44 15.91
C LYS A 309 -4.95 -20.13 15.90
N GLY A 310 -5.61 -20.42 14.78
CA GLY A 310 -7.06 -20.36 14.66
C GLY A 310 -7.64 -18.94 14.53
N LYS A 311 -6.82 -17.92 14.25
CA LYS A 311 -7.26 -16.53 14.08
C LYS A 311 -7.08 -16.09 12.62
N ASN A 312 -8.11 -15.47 12.05
CA ASN A 312 -8.01 -14.77 10.77
C ASN A 312 -7.03 -13.60 10.89
N ILE A 313 -6.33 -13.31 9.80
CA ILE A 313 -5.40 -12.18 9.72
C ILE A 313 -6.03 -11.16 8.79
N GLU A 314 -6.41 -10.01 9.34
CA GLU A 314 -6.94 -8.91 8.52
C GLU A 314 -5.78 -8.19 7.83
N VAL A 315 -5.81 -8.16 6.50
CA VAL A 315 -4.72 -7.68 5.66
C VAL A 315 -5.20 -6.69 4.62
N TYR A 316 -4.37 -5.68 4.34
CA TYR A 316 -4.55 -4.73 3.25
C TYR A 316 -3.40 -4.91 2.25
N LEU A 317 -3.72 -5.39 1.04
CA LEU A 317 -2.74 -5.57 -0.03
C LEU A 317 -2.13 -4.22 -0.43
N PHE A 318 -0.82 -4.16 -0.54
CA PHE A 318 -0.09 -3.00 -1.04
C PHE A 318 0.47 -3.31 -2.44
N SER A 319 -0.06 -2.70 -3.51
CA SER A 319 -1.21 -1.78 -3.57
C SER A 319 -2.16 -2.10 -4.73
N LEU A 320 -3.23 -1.31 -4.88
CA LEU A 320 -4.22 -1.52 -5.93
C LEU A 320 -3.61 -1.30 -7.32
N ILE A 321 -3.02 -0.13 -7.56
CA ILE A 321 -2.57 0.34 -8.87
C ILE A 321 -1.12 0.84 -8.75
N ASP A 322 -0.33 0.67 -9.81
CA ASP A 322 1.02 1.24 -9.91
C ASP A 322 1.04 2.77 -9.83
N GLU A 323 2.03 3.33 -9.13
CA GLU A 323 2.10 4.73 -8.73
C GLU A 323 3.35 5.42 -9.30
N ASN A 324 3.30 5.81 -10.58
CA ASN A 324 4.45 6.34 -11.31
C ASN A 324 5.00 7.69 -10.80
N ALA A 325 4.30 8.38 -9.91
CA ALA A 325 4.76 9.62 -9.26
C ALA A 325 5.33 9.38 -7.85
N LYS A 326 5.37 8.12 -7.38
CA LYS A 326 5.93 7.77 -6.08
C LYS A 326 7.45 8.00 -6.08
N ALA A 327 7.98 8.40 -4.92
CA ALA A 327 9.41 8.61 -4.74
C ALA A 327 10.15 7.27 -4.76
N ILE A 328 11.26 7.20 -5.50
CA ILE A 328 12.07 5.99 -5.65
C ILE A 328 13.27 5.93 -4.70
N ALA A 329 13.30 6.81 -3.69
CA ALA A 329 14.41 6.85 -2.73
C ALA A 329 14.63 5.52 -1.98
N PRO A 330 13.57 4.75 -1.62
CA PRO A 330 13.74 3.38 -1.10
C PRO A 330 14.23 2.37 -2.14
N GLY A 331 13.93 2.60 -3.43
CA GLY A 331 14.32 1.74 -4.55
C GLY A 331 13.42 1.94 -5.78
N SER A 332 13.89 1.51 -6.95
CA SER A 332 13.14 1.62 -8.22
C SER A 332 11.83 0.83 -8.22
N PHE A 333 11.73 -0.23 -7.41
CA PHE A 333 10.53 -1.05 -7.25
C PHE A 333 9.32 -0.29 -6.65
N GLU A 334 9.54 0.88 -6.05
CA GLU A 334 8.51 1.65 -5.33
C GLU A 334 7.31 2.06 -6.19
N ARG A 335 7.45 2.08 -7.51
CA ARG A 335 6.37 2.45 -8.44
C ARG A 335 5.55 1.24 -8.92
N HIS A 336 5.93 0.03 -8.52
CA HIS A 336 5.49 -1.23 -9.13
C HIS A 336 4.76 -2.20 -8.18
N TRP A 337 4.23 -1.67 -7.07
CA TRP A 337 3.51 -2.47 -6.05
C TRP A 337 2.08 -2.83 -6.45
N GLY A 338 1.54 -2.23 -7.51
CA GLY A 338 0.17 -2.45 -7.94
C GLY A 338 -0.09 -3.89 -8.35
N ILE A 339 -1.22 -4.45 -7.94
CA ILE A 339 -1.78 -5.68 -8.53
C ILE A 339 -2.42 -5.39 -9.90
N PHE A 340 -2.76 -4.12 -10.16
CA PHE A 340 -3.15 -3.57 -11.45
C PHE A 340 -2.10 -2.59 -11.97
N GLU A 341 -2.00 -2.46 -13.30
CA GLU A 341 -1.22 -1.41 -13.97
C GLU A 341 -1.82 -0.03 -13.69
N PHE A 342 -1.11 1.05 -14.08
CA PHE A 342 -1.56 2.44 -13.93
C PHE A 342 -2.94 2.73 -14.53
N ASP A 343 -3.37 1.93 -15.51
CA ASP A 343 -4.65 2.04 -16.21
C ASP A 343 -5.73 1.08 -15.67
N GLY A 344 -5.44 0.32 -14.62
CA GLY A 344 -6.40 -0.59 -14.00
C GLY A 344 -6.52 -1.94 -14.72
N LYS A 345 -5.58 -2.31 -15.60
CA LYS A 345 -5.47 -3.68 -16.12
C LYS A 345 -4.81 -4.61 -15.11
N PRO A 346 -5.32 -5.84 -14.90
CA PRO A 346 -4.66 -6.81 -14.04
C PRO A 346 -3.27 -7.18 -14.54
N LYS A 347 -2.27 -7.15 -13.65
CA LYS A 347 -0.90 -7.57 -13.99
C LYS A 347 -0.74 -9.09 -13.93
N TYR A 348 -1.59 -9.75 -13.13
CA TYR A 348 -1.65 -11.20 -13.02
C TYR A 348 -3.00 -11.62 -12.41
N GLY A 349 -3.40 -12.87 -12.63
CA GLY A 349 -4.59 -13.43 -12.00
C GLY A 349 -4.39 -13.65 -10.50
N LEU A 350 -5.35 -13.19 -9.70
CA LEU A 350 -5.50 -13.47 -8.28
C LEU A 350 -6.91 -13.98 -7.99
N ASP A 351 -7.01 -14.93 -7.08
CA ASP A 351 -8.27 -15.31 -6.44
C ASP A 351 -8.33 -14.68 -5.05
N LEU A 352 -9.09 -13.58 -4.95
CA LEU A 352 -9.30 -12.81 -3.72
C LEU A 352 -10.18 -13.54 -2.70
N LEU A 353 -10.90 -14.60 -3.10
CA LEU A 353 -11.66 -15.45 -2.19
C LEU A 353 -10.80 -16.56 -1.57
N GLY A 354 -9.59 -16.79 -2.09
CA GLY A 354 -8.71 -17.86 -1.63
C GLY A 354 -9.24 -19.27 -1.90
N LEU A 355 -10.17 -19.43 -2.86
CA LEU A 355 -10.87 -20.69 -3.18
C LEU A 355 -10.22 -21.49 -4.32
N GLU A 356 -9.14 -20.99 -4.89
CA GLU A 356 -8.45 -21.53 -6.07
C GLU A 356 -9.36 -21.59 -7.31
N GLN A 357 -10.28 -20.63 -7.43
CA GLN A 357 -11.07 -20.44 -8.64
C GLN A 357 -10.33 -19.46 -9.55
N ASP A 358 -10.00 -19.87 -10.77
CA ASP A 358 -9.35 -19.04 -11.81
C ASP A 358 -10.33 -17.96 -12.35
N LYS A 359 -10.85 -17.11 -11.47
CA LYS A 359 -11.82 -16.06 -11.82
C LYS A 359 -11.17 -14.81 -12.41
N GLY A 360 -9.85 -14.67 -12.23
CA GLY A 360 -9.11 -13.47 -12.64
C GLY A 360 -9.58 -12.21 -11.90
N LEU A 361 -8.94 -11.09 -12.20
CA LEU A 361 -9.35 -9.79 -11.70
C LEU A 361 -10.10 -9.02 -12.79
N ALA A 362 -11.17 -8.33 -12.43
CA ALA A 362 -11.90 -7.44 -13.34
C ALA A 362 -11.09 -6.14 -13.54
N PRO A 363 -10.79 -5.74 -14.80
CA PRO A 363 -10.09 -4.49 -15.07
C PRO A 363 -10.99 -3.28 -14.85
N VAL A 364 -10.41 -2.08 -14.82
CA VAL A 364 -11.20 -0.85 -15.00
C VAL A 364 -11.79 -0.79 -16.41
N GLU A 365 -13.11 -0.57 -16.50
CA GLU A 365 -13.77 -0.30 -17.77
C GLU A 365 -13.71 1.18 -18.19
N GLY A 366 -13.76 1.44 -19.49
CA GLY A 366 -13.94 2.79 -20.04
C GLY A 366 -12.72 3.71 -19.96
N VAL A 367 -11.51 3.15 -19.75
CA VAL A 367 -10.26 3.92 -19.75
C VAL A 367 -10.04 4.52 -21.14
N ARG A 368 -9.85 5.84 -21.18
CA ARG A 368 -9.50 6.56 -22.41
C ARG A 368 -8.01 6.80 -22.43
N TYR A 369 -7.34 6.34 -23.47
CA TYR A 369 -5.91 6.55 -23.68
C TYR A 369 -5.65 7.78 -24.55
N GLN A 370 -4.45 8.31 -24.45
CA GLN A 370 -3.90 9.25 -25.42
C GLN A 370 -3.79 8.57 -26.80
N LEU A 371 -3.39 9.32 -27.84
CA LEU A 371 -3.27 8.75 -29.18
C LEU A 371 -2.22 7.62 -29.17
N ARG A 372 -2.47 6.56 -29.96
CA ARG A 372 -1.54 5.44 -30.11
C ARG A 372 -0.34 5.84 -30.96
N ARG A 373 0.58 6.55 -30.34
CA ARG A 373 1.85 7.01 -30.91
C ARG A 373 2.89 7.09 -29.81
N TRP A 374 4.15 6.91 -30.18
CA TRP A 374 5.28 6.82 -29.27
C TRP A 374 6.38 7.78 -29.70
N CYS A 375 7.18 8.22 -28.74
CA CYS A 375 8.41 8.94 -29.01
C CYS A 375 9.60 7.98 -28.95
N VAL A 376 10.38 7.89 -30.02
CA VAL A 376 11.51 6.96 -30.10
C VAL A 376 12.76 7.68 -30.57
N LEU A 377 13.94 7.14 -30.26
CA LEU A 377 15.20 7.63 -30.84
C LEU A 377 15.14 7.46 -32.36
N ASP A 378 15.39 8.54 -33.10
CA ASP A 378 15.43 8.53 -34.56
C ASP A 378 16.57 7.58 -35.02
N PRO A 379 16.25 6.50 -35.76
CA PRO A 379 17.26 5.59 -36.29
C PRO A 379 18.27 6.25 -37.24
N GLU A 380 17.93 7.41 -37.81
CA GLU A 380 18.77 8.20 -38.70
C GLU A 380 19.57 9.29 -37.97
N ALA A 381 19.41 9.45 -36.65
CA ALA A 381 20.16 10.44 -35.88
C ALA A 381 21.66 10.14 -35.87
N THR A 382 22.47 11.06 -36.40
CA THR A 382 23.93 10.92 -36.48
C THR A 382 24.68 11.68 -35.38
N GLU A 383 24.10 12.75 -34.83
CA GLU A 383 24.74 13.63 -33.83
C GLU A 383 24.35 13.23 -32.40
N LEU A 384 24.87 12.11 -31.90
CA LEU A 384 24.47 11.52 -30.61
C LEU A 384 25.17 12.13 -29.38
N ALA A 385 25.81 13.29 -29.51
CA ALA A 385 26.57 13.91 -28.42
C ALA A 385 25.69 14.26 -27.21
N GLU A 386 24.46 14.72 -27.46
CA GLU A 386 23.47 15.11 -26.45
C GLU A 386 22.59 13.95 -25.97
N LEU A 387 22.83 12.72 -26.47
CA LEU A 387 21.97 11.57 -26.17
C LEU A 387 21.95 11.21 -24.67
N PRO A 388 23.11 11.10 -23.97
CA PRO A 388 23.10 10.80 -22.54
C PRO A 388 22.32 11.84 -21.73
N ASP A 389 22.57 13.13 -21.98
CA ASP A 389 21.91 14.23 -21.27
C ASP A 389 20.40 14.27 -21.55
N SER A 390 19.99 13.92 -22.77
CA SER A 390 18.58 13.83 -23.16
C SER A 390 17.86 12.67 -22.45
N ILE A 391 18.52 11.52 -22.31
CA ILE A 391 18.00 10.38 -21.55
C ILE A 391 17.87 10.74 -20.07
N ASP A 392 18.92 11.33 -19.49
CA ASP A 392 18.93 11.75 -18.08
C ASP A 392 17.83 12.78 -17.81
N TYR A 393 17.65 13.76 -18.71
CA TYR A 393 16.57 14.73 -18.62
C TYR A 393 15.20 14.05 -18.64
N ALA A 394 14.95 13.18 -19.63
CA ALA A 394 13.70 12.44 -19.77
C ALA A 394 13.38 11.63 -18.49
N CYS A 395 14.36 10.89 -17.98
CA CYS A 395 14.20 10.05 -16.79
C CYS A 395 14.12 10.82 -15.49
N SER A 396 14.67 12.04 -15.42
CA SER A 396 14.50 12.93 -14.26
C SER A 396 13.07 13.48 -14.14
N GLN A 397 12.33 13.53 -15.25
CA GLN A 397 10.98 14.08 -15.33
C GLN A 397 9.90 13.03 -15.58
N SER A 398 10.26 11.74 -15.63
CA SER A 398 9.34 10.64 -15.90
C SER A 398 9.75 9.35 -15.20
N ASP A 399 9.12 8.23 -15.57
CA ASP A 399 9.35 6.94 -14.94
C ASP A 399 10.15 5.98 -15.81
N CYS A 400 11.47 6.01 -15.67
CA CYS A 400 12.37 5.07 -16.35
C CYS A 400 12.77 3.87 -15.48
N THR A 401 12.09 3.62 -14.35
CA THR A 401 12.52 2.58 -13.39
C THR A 401 12.57 1.18 -14.00
N ALA A 402 11.76 0.90 -15.02
CA ALA A 402 11.75 -0.38 -15.75
C ALA A 402 13.06 -0.67 -16.53
N LEU A 403 13.91 0.34 -16.77
CA LEU A 403 15.23 0.16 -17.40
C LEU A 403 16.28 -0.39 -16.44
N GLY A 404 16.02 -0.36 -15.13
CA GLY A 404 16.94 -0.75 -14.08
C GLY A 404 17.38 -2.22 -14.17
N TYR A 405 18.52 -2.56 -13.55
CA TYR A 405 19.01 -3.93 -13.55
C TYR A 405 17.97 -4.93 -13.01
N GLY A 406 17.71 -6.00 -13.76
CA GLY A 406 16.74 -7.04 -13.40
C GLY A 406 15.27 -6.63 -13.55
N SER A 407 14.99 -5.46 -14.10
CA SER A 407 13.64 -4.96 -14.42
C SER A 407 13.19 -5.40 -15.83
N SER A 408 11.91 -5.23 -16.15
CA SER A 408 11.29 -5.76 -17.38
C SER A 408 11.91 -5.23 -18.68
N CYS A 409 12.41 -4.00 -18.70
CA CYS A 409 13.05 -3.39 -19.86
C CYS A 409 14.59 -3.42 -19.83
N ASN A 410 15.19 -4.16 -18.91
CA ASN A 410 16.65 -4.18 -18.76
C ASN A 410 17.40 -4.82 -19.95
N HIS A 411 16.70 -5.60 -20.78
CA HIS A 411 17.27 -6.31 -21.93
C HIS A 411 17.36 -5.44 -23.20
N LEU A 412 16.79 -4.23 -23.18
CA LEU A 412 16.77 -3.35 -24.34
C LEU A 412 18.17 -2.94 -24.80
N SER A 413 18.32 -2.72 -26.10
CA SER A 413 19.52 -2.12 -26.68
C SER A 413 19.69 -0.67 -26.22
N ALA A 414 20.85 -0.04 -26.48
CA ALA A 414 21.05 1.38 -26.20
C ALA A 414 20.01 2.28 -26.89
N GLN A 415 19.63 1.95 -28.13
CA GLN A 415 18.56 2.62 -28.86
C GLN A 415 17.19 2.37 -28.21
N GLY A 416 16.92 1.15 -27.76
CA GLY A 416 15.70 0.80 -27.04
C GLY A 416 15.58 1.58 -25.72
N ASN A 417 16.65 1.63 -24.93
CA ASN A 417 16.72 2.39 -23.69
C ASN A 417 16.42 3.89 -23.90
N ALA A 418 17.05 4.49 -24.91
CA ALA A 418 16.79 5.89 -25.27
C ALA A 418 15.33 6.10 -25.66
N SER A 419 14.80 5.23 -26.52
CA SER A 419 13.42 5.28 -26.98
C SER A 419 12.43 5.14 -25.83
N TYR A 420 12.71 4.25 -24.87
CA TYR A 420 11.85 4.06 -23.70
C TYR A 420 11.82 5.33 -22.85
N ALA A 421 13.00 5.90 -22.53
CA ALA A 421 13.10 7.15 -21.78
C ALA A 421 12.32 8.29 -22.45
N PHE A 422 12.51 8.47 -23.76
CA PHE A 422 11.80 9.48 -24.54
C PHE A 422 10.29 9.25 -24.54
N ASN A 423 9.84 8.00 -24.71
CA ASN A 423 8.42 7.68 -24.65
C ASN A 423 7.83 7.97 -23.26
N MET A 424 8.50 7.58 -22.18
CA MET A 424 8.00 7.84 -20.82
C MET A 424 7.80 9.33 -20.55
N TYR A 425 8.75 10.17 -20.98
CA TYR A 425 8.61 11.62 -20.92
C TYR A 425 7.44 12.11 -21.79
N TYR A 426 7.40 11.70 -23.05
CA TYR A 426 6.40 12.11 -24.03
C TYR A 426 4.96 11.81 -23.58
N GLN A 427 4.72 10.60 -23.07
CA GLN A 427 3.39 10.19 -22.61
C GLN A 427 2.97 10.91 -21.33
N LEU A 428 3.92 11.14 -20.40
CA LEU A 428 3.68 11.90 -19.19
C LEU A 428 3.32 13.36 -19.49
N HIS A 429 3.90 13.95 -20.54
CA HIS A 429 3.66 15.33 -20.94
C HIS A 429 2.49 15.48 -21.94
N ASN A 430 1.60 14.49 -22.02
CA ASN A 430 0.41 14.51 -22.88
C ASN A 430 0.70 14.63 -24.38
N GLN A 431 1.82 14.05 -24.81
CA GLN A 431 2.19 13.94 -26.22
C GLN A 431 2.26 15.30 -26.93
N GLY A 432 2.74 16.32 -26.22
CA GLY A 432 2.91 17.65 -26.78
C GLY A 432 3.90 17.64 -27.94
N TYR A 433 3.75 18.63 -28.83
CA TYR A 433 4.52 18.69 -30.08
C TYR A 433 6.04 18.74 -29.83
N TRP A 434 6.46 19.44 -28.77
CA TRP A 434 7.87 19.61 -28.40
C TRP A 434 8.40 18.53 -27.44
N ASP A 435 7.53 17.64 -26.94
CA ASP A 435 7.89 16.64 -25.93
C ASP A 435 8.56 15.40 -26.56
N CYS A 436 8.80 15.43 -27.88
CA CYS A 436 9.51 14.40 -28.64
C CYS A 436 10.56 15.02 -29.58
N ASP A 437 11.19 16.12 -29.17
CA ASP A 437 12.27 16.75 -29.95
C ASP A 437 13.65 16.24 -29.50
N PHE A 438 13.96 16.36 -28.20
CA PHE A 438 15.24 15.96 -27.60
C PHE A 438 16.45 16.45 -28.41
N SER A 439 16.47 17.73 -28.80
CA SER A 439 17.51 18.33 -29.63
C SER A 439 17.59 17.72 -31.04
N GLY A 440 16.45 17.31 -31.58
CA GLY A 440 16.33 16.63 -32.87
C GLY A 440 16.75 15.15 -32.87
N LEU A 441 16.96 14.54 -31.70
CA LEU A 441 17.34 13.13 -31.57
C LEU A 441 16.15 12.18 -31.69
N ALA A 442 14.92 12.66 -31.47
CA ALA A 442 13.75 11.80 -31.39
C ALA A 442 12.73 12.11 -32.49
N LEU A 443 11.89 11.11 -32.78
CA LEU A 443 10.74 11.25 -33.66
C LEU A 443 9.51 10.54 -33.11
N VAL A 444 8.34 11.01 -33.55
CA VAL A 444 7.06 10.37 -33.23
C VAL A 444 6.78 9.26 -34.25
N THR A 445 6.39 8.09 -33.75
CA THR A 445 6.01 6.93 -34.56
C THR A 445 4.65 6.38 -34.15
N ASP A 446 3.89 5.84 -35.11
CA ASP A 446 2.65 5.09 -34.87
C ASP A 446 2.91 3.57 -34.76
N LYS A 447 4.16 3.14 -34.88
CA LYS A 447 4.57 1.74 -34.70
C LYS A 447 4.93 1.50 -33.24
N ASP A 448 4.21 0.59 -32.60
CA ASP A 448 4.46 0.15 -31.22
C ASP A 448 5.89 -0.40 -31.09
N PRO A 449 6.76 0.23 -30.26
CA PRO A 449 8.14 -0.18 -30.08
C PRO A 449 8.34 -1.21 -28.95
N SER A 450 7.26 -1.73 -28.35
CA SER A 450 7.35 -2.74 -27.27
C SER A 450 8.03 -4.03 -27.73
N GLU A 451 8.84 -4.63 -26.87
CA GLU A 451 9.61 -5.86 -27.11
C GLU A 451 9.43 -6.82 -25.92
N ASP A 452 9.14 -8.11 -26.19
CA ASP A 452 8.98 -9.17 -25.19
C ASP A 452 8.14 -8.75 -23.95
N ASP A 453 8.76 -8.68 -22.77
CA ASP A 453 8.16 -8.26 -21.51
C ASP A 453 8.26 -6.76 -21.23
N CYS A 454 8.94 -5.99 -22.07
CA CYS A 454 9.05 -4.54 -21.99
C CYS A 454 7.95 -3.83 -22.79
N GLN A 455 6.96 -3.30 -22.07
CA GLN A 455 5.86 -2.56 -22.66
C GLN A 455 6.15 -1.05 -22.70
N PHE A 456 6.00 -0.44 -23.87
CA PHE A 456 6.05 1.01 -24.04
C PHE A 456 4.64 1.58 -23.87
N PRO A 457 4.32 2.20 -22.72
CA PRO A 457 2.95 2.55 -22.41
C PRO A 457 2.44 3.70 -23.28
N VAL A 458 1.12 3.74 -23.46
CA VAL A 458 0.37 4.93 -23.88
C VAL A 458 -0.43 5.40 -22.67
N MET A 459 -0.24 6.63 -22.23
CA MET A 459 -0.83 7.11 -20.98
C MET A 459 -2.34 7.38 -21.12
N ILE A 460 -3.05 7.46 -19.99
CA ILE A 460 -4.48 7.80 -19.93
C ILE A 460 -4.67 9.25 -20.43
N ALA A 461 -5.65 9.50 -21.29
CA ALA A 461 -5.99 10.83 -21.82
C ALA A 461 -6.63 11.77 -20.78
N TYR A 462 -6.93 11.28 -19.57
CA TYR A 462 -7.65 12.05 -18.56
C TYR A 462 -6.67 12.77 -17.62
N ALA A 463 -6.17 13.93 -18.05
CA ALA A 463 -5.54 14.88 -17.15
C ALA A 463 -6.65 15.73 -16.49
N HIS A 464 -7.17 15.32 -15.32
CA HIS A 464 -7.84 16.32 -14.50
C HIS A 464 -6.77 17.23 -13.92
N SER A 465 -6.78 18.49 -14.36
CA SER A 465 -5.90 19.53 -13.86
C SER A 465 -5.96 19.56 -12.34
N ARG A 466 -4.85 19.27 -11.66
CA ARG A 466 -4.66 19.80 -10.31
C ARG A 466 -4.73 21.32 -10.43
N LYS A 467 -5.85 21.94 -10.04
CA LYS A 467 -5.77 23.25 -9.41
C LYS A 467 -4.91 23.02 -8.16
N ARG A 468 -3.64 23.38 -8.30
CA ARG A 468 -2.59 23.23 -7.31
C ARG A 468 -2.88 24.16 -6.12
N ASN A 469 -3.76 23.75 -5.19
CA ASN A 469 -3.71 24.25 -3.81
C ASN A 469 -2.59 23.52 -3.06
N GLY A 470 -1.36 23.69 -3.56
CA GLY A 470 -0.18 22.96 -3.10
C GLY A 470 1.10 23.64 -3.54
N ILE A 471 1.13 24.97 -3.51
CA ILE A 471 2.38 25.73 -3.61
C ILE A 471 3.16 25.66 -2.27
N PHE A 472 2.51 25.27 -1.16
CA PHE A 472 3.17 25.23 0.15
C PHE A 472 4.04 23.99 0.41
N GLY A 473 3.77 22.83 -0.22
CA GLY A 473 4.55 21.60 0.04
C GLY A 473 5.92 21.55 -0.65
N ILE A 474 6.04 22.12 -1.85
CA ILE A 474 7.29 22.08 -2.64
C ILE A 474 8.26 23.18 -2.21
N LEU A 475 7.75 24.30 -1.69
CA LEU A 475 8.60 25.37 -1.15
C LEU A 475 9.22 25.00 0.20
N ALA A 476 8.51 24.27 1.07
CA ALA A 476 9.03 23.90 2.39
C ALA A 476 10.20 22.90 2.31
N GLY A 477 10.10 21.86 1.45
CA GLY A 477 11.17 20.87 1.27
C GLY A 477 12.44 21.46 0.63
N ASN A 478 12.27 22.34 -0.36
CA ASN A 478 13.41 23.00 -1.00
C ASN A 478 14.06 24.06 -0.10
N LEU A 479 13.29 24.80 0.71
CA LEU A 479 13.88 25.74 1.68
C LEU A 479 14.69 25.00 2.75
N LEU A 480 14.20 23.88 3.26
CA LEU A 480 14.91 23.10 4.29
C LEU A 480 16.23 22.53 3.73
N PHE A 481 16.21 22.03 2.49
CA PHE A 481 17.39 21.49 1.82
C PHE A 481 18.43 22.58 1.50
N LEU A 482 17.99 23.75 1.04
CA LEU A 482 18.84 24.93 0.85
C LEU A 482 19.42 25.46 2.17
N LEU A 483 18.64 25.47 3.26
CA LEU A 483 19.12 25.84 4.59
C LEU A 483 20.16 24.84 5.12
N LEU A 484 19.96 23.54 4.92
CA LEU A 484 20.92 22.50 5.27
C LEU A 484 22.23 22.62 4.47
N LEU A 485 22.15 22.90 3.17
CA LEU A 485 23.31 23.16 2.32
C LEU A 485 24.06 24.43 2.73
N LEU A 486 23.35 25.51 3.08
CA LEU A 486 23.94 26.75 3.60
C LEU A 486 24.60 26.56 4.97
N LEU A 487 23.99 25.78 5.87
CA LEU A 487 24.57 25.42 7.18
C LEU A 487 25.83 24.56 7.04
N LEU A 488 25.87 23.63 6.07
CA LEU A 488 27.04 22.80 5.77
C LEU A 488 28.19 23.60 5.13
N LEU A 489 27.89 24.67 4.39
CA LEU A 489 28.89 25.56 3.79
C LEU A 489 29.45 26.60 4.79
N LEU A 490 28.70 26.93 5.85
CA LEU A 490 29.14 27.84 6.92
C LEU A 490 29.94 27.15 8.03
N LEU A 491 30.01 25.82 8.02
CA LEU A 491 30.76 24.98 8.98
C LEU A 491 32.09 24.44 8.42
N ARG A 492 32.62 25.06 7.35
CA ARG A 492 33.98 24.81 6.84
C ARG A 492 34.90 26.00 7.05
#